data_AF-W1Y113-F1
#
_entry.id   AF-W1Y113-F1
#
_cell.length_a   1.000
_cell.length_b   1.000
_cell.length_c   1.000
_cell.angle_alpha   90.00
_cell.angle_beta   90.00
_cell.angle_gamma   90.00
#
_symmetry.space_group_name_H-M   'P 1'
#
loop_
_entity.id
_entity.type
_entity.pdbx_description
1 polymer ?
#
loop_
_entity_poly.entity_id
_entity_poly.type
_entity_poly.pdbx_seq_one_letter_code
_entity_poly.pdbx_strand_id
1 'polypeptide(L)'
;CETMAQKRQYASLTSLFAQLFIELAEWHSPLYLVIDDYHLITNPVIHESMRFFIRHQPENLTLVVLSRNLPQLGIANLRVRDQLL
;
A
#
# COMPACT_ATOMS: atom_id res chain seq x y z
N CYS A 1 8.26 11.28 -9.30
CA CYS A 1 7.52 10.02 -9.09
C CYS A 1 7.76 8.97 -10.19
N GLU A 2 8.00 9.35 -11.44
CA GLU A 2 8.30 8.37 -12.53
C GLU A 2 9.66 7.66 -12.39
N THR A 3 10.61 8.28 -11.70
CA THR A 3 12.01 7.82 -11.64
C THR A 3 12.22 6.51 -10.85
N MET A 4 11.31 6.15 -9.95
CA MET A 4 11.45 4.93 -9.13
C MET A 4 11.08 3.66 -9.90
N ALA A 5 10.20 3.75 -10.90
CA ALA A 5 9.73 2.59 -11.66
C ALA A 5 10.73 2.07 -12.71
N GLN A 6 11.79 2.84 -13.01
CA GLN A 6 12.66 2.58 -14.17
C GLN A 6 13.96 1.80 -13.84
N LYS A 7 14.24 1.51 -12.56
CA LYS A 7 15.33 0.60 -12.20
C LYS A 7 14.82 -0.84 -12.15
N ARG A 8 15.26 -1.67 -13.10
CA ARG A 8 15.11 -3.14 -13.14
C ARG A 8 15.86 -3.85 -11.98
N GLN A 9 15.71 -3.40 -10.73
CA GLN A 9 16.47 -3.90 -9.57
C GLN A 9 15.62 -4.42 -8.41
N TYR A 10 14.29 -4.36 -8.48
CA TYR A 10 13.45 -4.90 -7.41
C TYR A 10 13.11 -6.37 -7.71
N ALA A 11 13.74 -7.28 -6.96
CA ALA A 11 13.52 -8.72 -7.07
C ALA A 11 12.08 -9.13 -6.71
N SER A 12 11.33 -8.27 -6.01
CA SER A 12 9.92 -8.46 -5.66
C SER A 12 9.22 -7.12 -5.39
N LEU A 13 7.88 -7.12 -5.45
CA LEU A 13 7.06 -5.97 -5.01
C LEU A 13 7.30 -5.60 -3.55
N THR A 14 7.52 -6.58 -2.68
CA THR A 14 7.88 -6.37 -1.28
C THR A 14 9.17 -5.56 -1.13
N SER A 15 10.21 -5.90 -1.90
CA SER A 15 11.48 -5.16 -1.91
C SER A 15 11.30 -3.72 -2.40
N LEU A 16 10.44 -3.52 -3.40
CA LEU A 16 10.08 -2.18 -3.87
C LEU A 16 9.38 -1.38 -2.78
N PHE A 17 8.41 -1.96 -2.08
CA PHE A 17 7.72 -1.29 -0.97
C PHE A 17 8.63 -0.97 0.20
N ALA A 18 9.54 -1.88 0.57
CA ALA A 18 10.51 -1.62 1.62
C ALA A 18 11.38 -0.40 1.28
N GLN A 19 11.87 -0.31 0.04
CA GLN A 19 12.66 0.84 -0.39
C GLN A 19 11.84 2.12 -0.43
N LEU A 20 10.60 2.05 -0.93
CA LEU A 20 9.68 3.18 -0.94
C LEU A 20 9.42 3.70 0.49
N PHE A 21 9.24 2.81 1.47
CA PHE A 21 9.01 3.20 2.86
C PHE A 21 10.18 3.93 3.49
N ILE A 22 11.42 3.54 3.16
CA ILE A 22 12.61 4.26 3.62
C ILE A 22 12.56 5.72 3.13
N GLU A 23 12.24 5.92 1.84
CA GLU A 23 12.19 7.26 1.26
C GLU A 23 11.01 8.10 1.78
N LEU A 24 9.83 7.47 1.95
CA LEU A 24 8.65 8.16 2.46
C LEU A 24 8.74 8.47 3.96
N ALA A 25 9.46 7.68 4.75
CA ALA A 25 9.65 7.93 6.18
C ALA A 25 10.42 9.24 6.45
N GLU A 26 11.27 9.68 5.52
CA GLU A 26 12.00 10.96 5.62
C GLU A 26 11.09 12.19 5.43
N TRP A 27 9.84 11.99 5.00
CA TRP A 27 8.90 13.08 4.76
C TRP A 27 8.19 13.44 6.06
N HIS A 28 8.38 14.67 6.53
CA HIS A 28 7.89 15.12 7.83
C HIS A 28 6.39 15.49 7.85
N SER A 29 5.70 15.35 6.72
CA SER A 29 4.27 15.67 6.59
C SER A 29 3.43 14.40 6.42
N PRO A 30 2.17 14.40 6.89
CA PRO A 30 1.25 13.29 6.63
C PRO A 30 1.06 13.04 5.14
N LEU A 31 1.08 11.77 4.75
CA LEU A 31 0.93 11.28 3.39
C LEU A 31 -0.29 10.38 3.28
N TYR A 32 -1.01 10.52 2.18
CA TYR A 32 -2.17 9.71 1.87
C TYR A 32 -1.95 9.02 0.53
N LEU A 33 -1.99 7.69 0.52
CA LEU A 33 -2.05 6.88 -0.69
C LEU A 33 -3.48 6.40 -0.88
N VAL A 34 -4.16 6.91 -1.90
CA VAL A 34 -5.53 6.50 -2.21
C VAL A 34 -5.50 5.53 -3.38
N ILE A 35 -6.09 4.35 -3.20
CA ILE A 35 -6.27 3.36 -4.26
C ILE A 35 -7.77 3.17 -4.46
N ASP A 36 -8.23 3.52 -5.66
CA ASP A 36 -9.63 3.32 -6.05
C ASP A 36 -9.84 2.00 -6.81
N ASP A 37 -11.08 1.53 -6.81
CA ASP A 37 -11.54 0.30 -7.45
C ASP A 37 -10.62 -0.92 -7.20
N TYR A 38 -10.13 -1.08 -5.96
CA TYR A 38 -9.15 -2.13 -5.60
C TYR A 38 -9.58 -3.55 -5.99
N HIS A 39 -10.88 -3.82 -5.99
CA HIS A 39 -11.47 -5.07 -6.46
C HIS A 39 -11.06 -5.51 -7.88
N LEU A 40 -10.60 -4.59 -8.74
CA LEU A 40 -10.12 -4.89 -10.09
C LEU A 40 -8.73 -5.56 -10.07
N ILE A 41 -7.98 -5.43 -8.97
CA ILE A 41 -6.74 -6.16 -8.78
C ILE A 41 -7.09 -7.61 -8.45
N THR A 42 -6.76 -8.52 -9.36
CA THR A 42 -6.99 -9.97 -9.19
C THR A 42 -5.71 -10.77 -9.00
N ASN A 43 -4.55 -10.13 -9.18
CA ASN A 43 -3.25 -10.80 -9.09
C ASN A 43 -2.91 -11.10 -7.62
N PRO A 44 -2.75 -12.39 -7.24
CA PRO A 44 -2.49 -12.78 -5.86
C PRO A 44 -1.16 -12.24 -5.31
N VAL A 45 -0.15 -12.05 -6.17
CA VAL A 45 1.16 -11.50 -5.77
C VAL A 45 1.00 -10.05 -5.31
N ILE A 46 0.11 -9.29 -5.94
CA ILE A 46 -0.17 -7.91 -5.53
C ILE A 46 -0.90 -7.92 -4.18
N HIS A 47 -1.88 -8.79 -3.97
CA HIS A 47 -2.55 -8.90 -2.68
C HIS A 47 -1.60 -9.28 -1.54
N GLU A 48 -0.70 -10.23 -1.76
CA GLU A 48 0.33 -10.60 -0.77
C GLU A 48 1.26 -9.43 -0.47
N SER A 49 1.70 -8.72 -1.50
CA SER A 49 2.56 -7.55 -1.35
C SER A 49 1.85 -6.39 -0.64
N MET A 50 0.55 -6.21 -0.87
CA MET A 50 -0.25 -5.21 -0.15
C MET A 50 -0.45 -5.57 1.33
N ARG A 51 -0.48 -6.87 1.69
CA ARG A 51 -0.42 -7.28 3.11
C ARG A 51 0.92 -6.94 3.74
N PHE A 52 2.02 -7.01 2.99
CA PHE A 52 3.30 -6.50 3.45
C PHE A 52 3.24 -4.98 3.64
N PHE A 53 2.72 -4.24 2.65
CA PHE A 53 2.58 -2.78 2.69
C PHE A 53 1.86 -2.32 3.96
N ILE A 54 0.67 -2.87 4.22
CA ILE A 54 -0.18 -2.49 5.35
C ILE A 54 0.52 -2.72 6.70
N ARG A 55 1.31 -3.79 6.81
CA ARG A 55 2.00 -4.16 8.06
C ARG A 55 3.25 -3.33 8.34
N HIS A 56 3.87 -2.75 7.31
CA HIS A 56 5.18 -2.10 7.43
C HIS A 56 5.20 -0.64 6.97
N GLN A 57 4.05 -0.08 6.57
CA GLN A 57 3.98 1.33 6.19
C GLN A 57 4.48 2.23 7.33
N PRO A 58 5.19 3.33 7.02
CA PRO A 58 5.63 4.27 8.02
C PRO A 58 4.43 5.02 8.62
N GLU A 59 4.58 5.55 9.85
CA GLU A 59 3.47 6.17 10.60
C GLU A 59 2.91 7.43 9.93
N ASN A 60 3.74 8.12 9.14
CA ASN A 60 3.32 9.29 8.37
C ASN A 60 2.51 8.93 7.12
N LEU A 61 2.39 7.66 6.74
CA LEU A 61 1.66 7.20 5.56
C LEU A 61 0.34 6.54 5.95
N THR A 62 -0.76 7.05 5.40
CA THR A 62 -2.10 6.48 5.52
C THR A 62 -2.53 5.94 4.16
N LEU A 63 -2.73 4.63 4.09
CA LEU A 63 -3.38 3.97 2.95
C LEU A 63 -4.91 4.08 3.05
N VAL A 64 -5.53 4.60 2.00
CA VAL A 64 -6.98 4.63 1.80
C VAL A 64 -7.32 3.72 0.63
N VAL A 65 -8.20 2.74 0.85
CA VAL A 65 -8.61 1.78 -0.18
C VAL A 65 -10.10 1.90 -0.41
N LEU A 66 -10.48 2.22 -1.64
CA LEU A 66 -11.85 2.22 -2.11
C LEU A 66 -12.05 0.97 -2.97
N SER A 67 -13.14 0.25 -2.71
CA SER A 67 -13.42 -1.02 -3.36
C SER A 67 -14.90 -1.32 -3.34
N ARG A 68 -15.40 -1.91 -4.43
CA ARG A 68 -16.80 -2.37 -4.53
C ARG A 68 -17.04 -3.69 -3.80
N ASN A 69 -15.98 -4.42 -3.47
CA ASN A 69 -16.03 -5.65 -2.69
C ASN A 69 -14.98 -5.63 -1.56
N LEU A 70 -15.16 -6.51 -0.58
CA LEU A 70 -14.21 -6.63 0.52
C LEU A 70 -12.84 -7.09 -0.03
N PRO A 71 -11.77 -6.28 0.12
CA PRO A 71 -10.46 -6.66 -0.39
C PRO A 71 -9.92 -7.91 0.33
N GLN A 72 -9.26 -8.81 -0.41
CA GLN A 72 -8.59 -10.00 0.17
C GLN A 72 -7.29 -9.65 0.92
N LEU A 73 -7.28 -8.56 1.68
CA LEU A 73 -6.11 -8.02 2.36
C LEU A 73 -5.91 -8.60 3.77
N GLY A 74 -6.72 -9.58 4.20
CA GLY A 74 -6.57 -10.22 5.51
C GLY A 74 -6.80 -9.25 6.67
N ILE A 75 -7.79 -8.37 6.50
CA ILE A 75 -8.00 -7.13 7.26
C ILE A 75 -8.55 -7.36 8.69
N ALA A 76 -8.60 -8.61 9.17
CA ALA A 76 -9.22 -8.95 10.47
C ALA A 76 -8.62 -8.21 11.68
N ASN A 77 -7.45 -7.56 11.54
CA ASN A 77 -6.80 -6.76 12.58
C ASN A 77 -6.59 -5.28 12.23
N LEU A 78 -7.03 -4.78 11.06
CA LEU A 78 -7.02 -3.33 10.87
C LEU A 78 -8.28 -2.78 11.54
N ARG A 79 -8.09 -1.86 12.50
CA ARG A 79 -9.18 -0.98 12.93
C ARG A 79 -9.68 -0.27 11.69
N VAL A 80 -10.81 -0.74 11.16
CA VAL A 80 -11.66 0.05 10.27
C VAL A 80 -12.03 1.28 11.09
N ARG A 81 -11.29 2.38 10.91
CA ARG A 81 -11.77 3.68 11.31
C ARG A 81 -12.81 4.00 10.26
N ASP A 82 -14.09 3.82 10.59
CA ASP A 82 -15.23 4.17 9.76
C ASP A 82 -15.10 5.62 9.25
N GLN A 83 -14.47 5.78 8.10
CA GLN A 83 -14.61 6.93 7.22
C GLN A 83 -15.14 6.40 5.90
N LEU A 84 -16.36 5.84 5.98
CA LEU A 84 -17.27 5.82 4.85
C LEU A 84 -17.77 7.27 4.69
N LEU A 85 -17.44 7.90 3.56
CA LEU A 85 -18.21 9.02 3.04
C LEU A 85 -19.25 8.47 2.06
#